data_AF-A0AAU9WWV7-F1
#
_entry.id   AF-A0AAU9WWV7-F1
#
_cell.length_a   1.000
_cell.length_b   1.000
_cell.length_c   1.000
_cell.angle_alpha   90.00
_cell.angle_beta   90.00
_cell.angle_gamma   90.00
#
_symmetry.space_group_name_H-M   'P 1'
#
loop_
_entity.id
_entity.type
_entity.pdbx_description
1 polymer ?
#
loop_
_entity_poly.entity_id
_entity_poly.type
_entity_poly.pdbx_seq_one_letter_code
_entity_poly.pdbx_strand_id
1 'polypeptide(L)'
;MAENTIRLGQYELLKYSFGAFLTCSDVATDILTATTYYRQRQFIWFGFCLAFAVLPSFLLTLAYLLQRCKQERKIVLVGKFIFFANPCGSGFLKMKLLLVCLRNYDEVRSVRGWLVDDEKLRQDYRAEKVYHYVEGLLENMPQIILQIYVTVIQEQKIYPIQIFSICVTFINLVWVMTLFEYCSFVKEATVTHFLAMIFYNVCLIAARGMSIVAFLVAFKWFTSAVLAFHELICITIYVYRNHKYFSEKEVWWIALLLMPCYVFVYLGFKVMDLNAKLFDIKLGRSVISSTLFYSCFTGENVVMILLFYSWSKTNSDSQWNPWIFKVITTSVIVLSVVGTVIQIFFTFSFFHKPTRVTPDPEPEIHGLESYQPIDILVNQSNPQVKPRDSRYIPQFVPE
;
A
#
# COMPACT_ATOMS: atom_id res chain seq x y z
N MET A 1 -6.16 17.06 -19.60
CA MET A 1 -4.73 17.43 -19.48
C MET A 1 -4.02 16.37 -18.65
N ALA A 2 -3.08 15.65 -19.26
CA ALA A 2 -2.05 14.77 -18.71
C ALA A 2 -2.33 13.97 -17.41
N GLU A 3 -2.93 12.78 -17.52
CA GLU A 3 -2.95 11.79 -16.42
C GLU A 3 -1.60 11.06 -16.24
N ASN A 4 -0.57 11.41 -17.02
CA ASN A 4 0.72 10.68 -17.08
C ASN A 4 1.97 11.52 -16.77
N THR A 5 1.85 12.81 -16.47
CA THR A 5 3.00 13.66 -16.13
C THR A 5 3.35 13.53 -14.66
N ILE A 6 4.56 13.06 -14.35
CA ILE A 6 5.10 12.99 -12.99
C ILE A 6 6.01 14.19 -12.77
N ARG A 7 5.86 14.89 -11.64
CA ARG A 7 6.72 16.02 -11.27
C ARG A 7 7.37 15.76 -9.90
N LEU A 8 8.67 15.93 -9.82
CA LEU A 8 9.43 15.85 -8.58
C LEU A 8 9.57 17.26 -7.99
N GLY A 9 8.98 17.47 -6.82
CA GLY A 9 9.05 18.75 -6.09
C GLY A 9 9.69 18.60 -4.72
N GLN A 10 9.59 19.66 -3.90
CA GLN A 10 10.15 19.69 -2.54
C GLN A 10 9.65 18.54 -1.65
N TYR A 11 8.38 18.14 -1.79
CA TYR A 11 7.81 16.99 -1.08
C TYR A 11 8.55 15.68 -1.40
N GLU A 12 8.85 15.43 -2.67
CA GLU A 12 9.56 14.23 -3.11
C GLU A 12 11.01 14.23 -2.62
N LEU A 13 11.68 15.39 -2.67
CA LEU A 13 13.03 15.53 -2.12
C LEU A 13 13.06 15.18 -0.62
N LEU A 14 12.11 15.68 0.17
CA LEU A 14 12.00 15.37 1.59
C LEU A 14 11.67 13.89 1.82
N LYS A 15 10.70 13.35 1.07
CA LYS A 15 10.29 11.95 1.11
C LYS A 15 11.48 11.01 0.89
N TYR A 16 12.25 11.23 -0.17
CA TYR A 16 13.38 10.37 -0.50
C TYR A 16 14.59 10.60 0.41
N SER A 17 14.81 11.81 0.90
CA SER A 17 15.90 12.07 1.87
C SER A 17 15.67 11.33 3.18
N PHE A 18 14.47 11.46 3.75
CA PHE A 18 14.12 10.77 4.99
C PHE A 18 14.01 9.26 4.78
N GLY A 19 13.39 8.82 3.68
CA GLY A 19 13.30 7.40 3.34
C GLY A 19 14.66 6.74 3.12
N ALA A 20 15.62 7.42 2.48
CA ALA A 20 16.98 6.94 2.30
C ALA A 20 17.71 6.77 3.64
N PHE A 21 17.62 7.79 4.51
CA PHE A 21 18.21 7.73 5.85
C PHE A 21 17.67 6.55 6.66
N LEU A 22 16.36 6.36 6.66
CA LEU A 22 15.71 5.24 7.35
C LEU A 22 16.17 3.90 6.79
N THR A 23 16.16 3.72 5.47
CA THR A 23 16.59 2.44 4.87
C THR A 23 18.07 2.13 5.11
N CYS A 24 18.96 3.12 5.03
CA CYS A 24 20.37 2.90 5.37
C CYS A 24 20.53 2.49 6.84
N SER A 25 19.75 3.11 7.73
CA SER A 25 19.77 2.77 9.16
C SER A 25 19.24 1.35 9.39
N ASP A 26 18.11 0.99 8.78
CA ASP A 26 17.46 -0.33 8.88
C ASP A 26 18.40 -1.45 8.44
N VAL A 27 18.96 -1.34 7.24
CA VAL A 27 19.90 -2.34 6.69
C VAL A 27 21.14 -2.49 7.58
N ALA A 28 21.68 -1.37 8.09
CA ALA A 28 22.82 -1.42 9.00
C ALA A 28 22.45 -2.13 10.32
N THR A 29 21.29 -1.81 10.90
CA THR A 29 20.83 -2.42 12.15
C THR A 29 20.49 -3.90 11.99
N ASP A 30 19.95 -4.31 10.85
CA ASP A 30 19.63 -5.71 10.57
C ASP A 30 20.89 -6.55 10.41
N ILE A 31 21.88 -6.05 9.66
CA ILE A 31 23.19 -6.73 9.53
C ILE A 31 23.85 -6.89 10.90
N LEU A 32 23.83 -5.84 11.72
CA LEU A 32 24.42 -5.89 13.07
C LEU A 32 23.65 -6.85 13.99
N THR A 33 22.32 -6.88 13.91
CA THR A 33 21.47 -7.77 14.71
C THR A 33 21.64 -9.23 14.27
N ALA A 34 21.64 -9.51 12.96
CA ALA A 34 21.92 -10.83 12.41
C ALA A 34 23.31 -11.33 12.79
N THR A 35 24.33 -10.45 12.71
CA THR A 35 25.70 -10.78 13.11
C THR A 35 25.77 -11.11 14.61
N THR A 36 25.02 -10.38 15.44
CA THR A 36 24.91 -10.66 16.87
C THR A 36 24.34 -12.05 17.12
N TYR A 37 23.22 -12.41 16.47
CA TYR A 37 22.63 -13.74 16.58
C TYR A 37 23.58 -14.85 16.12
N TYR A 38 24.28 -14.64 15.01
CA TYR A 38 25.26 -15.61 14.52
C TYR A 38 26.41 -15.81 15.51
N ARG A 39 26.99 -14.73 16.04
CA ARG A 39 28.08 -14.79 17.03
C ARG A 39 27.66 -15.49 18.32
N GLN A 40 26.40 -15.34 18.73
CA GLN A 40 25.81 -16.01 19.89
C GLN A 40 25.36 -17.44 19.61
N ARG A 41 25.61 -17.98 18.41
CA ARG A 41 25.16 -19.31 17.96
C ARG A 41 23.65 -19.49 17.99
N GLN A 42 22.89 -18.39 17.91
CA GLN A 42 21.44 -18.38 17.83
C GLN A 42 21.00 -18.52 16.36
N PHE A 43 21.31 -19.67 15.76
CA PHE A 43 21.16 -19.88 14.32
C PHE A 43 19.71 -19.80 13.82
N ILE A 44 18.74 -20.12 14.67
CA ILE A 44 17.31 -20.02 14.35
C ILE A 44 16.92 -18.55 14.14
N TRP A 45 17.30 -17.65 15.05
CA TRP A 45 16.98 -16.22 14.95
C TRP A 45 17.76 -15.55 13.82
N PHE A 46 19.02 -15.94 13.62
CA PHE A 46 19.79 -15.57 12.44
C PHE A 46 19.08 -15.97 11.14
N GLY A 47 18.61 -17.22 11.06
CA GLY A 47 17.89 -17.74 9.90
C GLY A 47 16.60 -16.97 9.61
N PHE A 48 15.79 -16.66 10.63
CA PHE A 48 14.59 -15.84 10.46
C PHE A 48 14.91 -14.42 10.01
N CYS A 49 15.95 -13.79 10.58
CA CYS A 49 16.37 -12.44 10.18
C CYS A 49 16.73 -12.40 8.68
N LEU A 50 17.50 -13.39 8.21
CA LEU A 50 17.87 -13.49 6.80
C LEU A 50 16.66 -13.82 5.90
N ALA A 51 15.77 -14.70 6.37
CA ALA A 51 14.55 -15.04 5.63
C ALA A 51 13.66 -13.82 5.41
N PHE A 52 13.44 -13.01 6.46
CA PHE A 52 12.64 -11.79 6.35
C PHE A 52 13.28 -10.73 5.45
N ALA A 53 14.61 -10.59 5.47
CA ALA A 53 15.31 -9.67 4.57
C ALA A 53 15.26 -10.10 3.09
N VAL A 54 15.19 -11.40 2.79
CA VAL A 54 15.18 -11.91 1.41
C VAL A 54 13.76 -12.08 0.86
N LEU A 55 12.78 -12.33 1.73
CA LEU A 55 11.41 -12.67 1.35
C LEU A 55 10.73 -11.62 0.44
N PRO A 56 10.76 -10.30 0.73
CA PRO A 56 10.15 -9.31 -0.15
C PRO A 56 10.73 -9.36 -1.56
N SER A 57 12.06 -9.38 -1.69
CA SER A 57 12.73 -9.41 -2.99
C SER A 57 12.46 -10.70 -3.74
N PHE A 58 12.39 -11.84 -3.04
CA PHE A 58 11.97 -13.09 -3.64
C PHE A 58 10.54 -13.01 -4.22
N LEU A 59 9.59 -12.51 -3.45
CA LEU A 59 8.19 -12.39 -3.88
C LEU A 59 8.00 -11.39 -5.02
N LEU A 60 8.70 -10.26 -4.97
CA LEU A 60 8.70 -9.25 -6.03
C LEU A 60 9.32 -9.80 -7.32
N THR A 61 10.42 -10.54 -7.21
CA THR A 61 11.05 -11.23 -8.35
C THR A 61 10.13 -12.28 -8.94
N LEU A 62 9.49 -13.08 -8.08
CA LEU A 62 8.54 -14.11 -8.51
C LEU A 62 7.34 -13.48 -9.23
N ALA A 63 6.75 -12.43 -8.67
CA ALA A 63 5.65 -11.70 -9.30
C ALA A 63 6.06 -11.13 -10.66
N TYR A 64 7.24 -10.51 -10.76
CA TYR A 64 7.78 -9.98 -12.01
C TYR A 64 8.00 -11.08 -13.06
N LEU A 65 8.66 -12.18 -12.68
CA LEU A 65 8.92 -13.31 -13.56
C LEU A 65 7.60 -13.89 -14.09
N LEU A 66 6.65 -14.16 -13.21
CA LEU A 66 5.37 -14.77 -13.57
C LEU A 66 4.52 -13.86 -14.46
N GLN A 67 4.62 -12.54 -14.28
CA GLN A 67 3.97 -11.58 -15.17
C GLN A 67 4.60 -11.54 -16.58
N ARG A 68 5.94 -11.63 -16.68
CA ARG A 68 6.68 -11.37 -17.93
C ARG A 68 7.21 -12.62 -18.63
N CYS A 69 7.02 -13.81 -18.06
CA CYS A 69 7.56 -15.08 -18.58
C CYS A 69 7.11 -15.41 -20.01
N LYS A 70 6.03 -14.78 -20.50
CA LYS A 70 5.49 -14.98 -21.85
C LYS A 70 5.92 -13.93 -22.88
N GLN A 71 6.53 -12.82 -22.47
CA GLN A 71 6.61 -11.62 -23.31
C GLN A 71 8.01 -11.04 -23.52
N GLU A 72 9.02 -11.45 -22.75
CA GLU A 72 10.40 -10.94 -22.89
C GLU A 72 11.43 -12.01 -23.31
N ARG A 73 12.49 -11.58 -24.01
CA ARG A 73 13.62 -12.45 -24.36
C ARG A 73 14.38 -12.87 -23.09
N LYS A 74 14.80 -14.14 -23.04
CA LYS A 74 15.46 -14.78 -21.87
C LYS A 74 16.61 -13.96 -21.25
N ILE A 75 17.40 -13.26 -22.06
CA ILE A 75 18.56 -12.48 -21.59
C ILE A 75 18.13 -11.22 -20.81
N VAL A 76 17.07 -10.53 -21.25
CA VAL A 76 16.52 -9.36 -20.54
C VAL A 76 15.84 -9.80 -19.24
N LEU A 77 15.23 -10.98 -19.25
CA LEU A 77 14.63 -11.59 -18.06
C LEU A 77 15.67 -11.89 -16.98
N VAL A 78 16.85 -12.41 -17.34
CA VAL A 78 17.94 -12.70 -16.40
C VAL A 78 18.55 -11.42 -15.82
N GLY A 79 18.77 -10.38 -16.64
CA GLY A 79 19.27 -9.10 -16.14
C GLY A 79 18.32 -8.42 -15.15
N LYS A 80 17.01 -8.47 -15.42
CA LYS A 80 15.97 -7.95 -14.52
C LYS A 80 15.74 -8.85 -13.30
N PHE A 81 15.93 -10.16 -13.43
CA PHE A 81 15.93 -11.10 -12.30
C PHE A 81 16.98 -10.72 -11.26
N ILE A 82 18.21 -10.43 -11.67
CA ILE A 82 19.29 -10.01 -10.77
C ILE A 82 18.96 -8.66 -10.10
N PHE A 83 18.29 -7.75 -10.82
CA PHE A 83 17.86 -6.46 -10.28
C PHE A 83 16.76 -6.60 -9.22
N PHE A 84 15.75 -7.44 -9.46
CA PHE A 84 14.63 -7.64 -8.53
C PHE A 84 14.93 -8.58 -7.37
N ALA A 85 15.86 -9.54 -7.56
CA ALA A 85 16.30 -10.45 -6.51
C ALA A 85 17.24 -9.79 -5.50
N ASN A 86 17.54 -8.49 -5.67
CA ASN A 86 18.33 -7.73 -4.74
C ASN A 86 17.53 -7.47 -3.44
N PRO A 87 17.94 -8.00 -2.27
CA PRO A 87 17.29 -7.73 -0.97
C PRO A 87 17.23 -6.23 -0.64
N CYS A 88 18.05 -5.38 -1.27
CA CYS A 88 18.01 -3.92 -1.10
C CYS A 88 17.26 -3.18 -2.22
N GLY A 89 16.34 -3.82 -2.94
CA GLY A 89 15.70 -3.28 -4.15
C GLY A 89 14.98 -1.94 -3.95
N SER A 90 14.11 -1.86 -2.94
CA SER A 90 13.44 -0.64 -2.47
C SER A 90 14.42 0.46 -2.07
N GLY A 91 15.43 0.11 -1.27
CA GLY A 91 16.45 1.04 -0.80
C GLY A 91 17.27 1.63 -1.93
N PHE A 92 17.67 0.81 -2.89
CA PHE A 92 18.34 1.26 -4.10
C PHE A 92 17.48 2.23 -4.90
N LEU A 93 16.17 1.96 -5.00
CA LEU A 93 15.23 2.82 -5.69
C LEU A 93 15.04 4.17 -4.99
N LYS A 94 14.96 4.19 -3.64
CA LYS A 94 14.98 5.43 -2.82
C LYS A 94 16.23 6.24 -3.09
N MET A 95 17.39 5.61 -3.02
CA MET A 95 18.68 6.27 -3.25
C MET A 95 18.78 6.81 -4.68
N LYS A 96 18.33 6.04 -5.67
CA LYS A 96 18.30 6.48 -7.06
C LYS A 96 17.40 7.71 -7.24
N LEU A 97 16.19 7.69 -6.70
CA LEU A 97 15.24 8.81 -6.79
C LEU A 97 15.72 10.03 -6.02
N LEU A 98 16.39 9.83 -4.87
CA LEU A 98 17.07 10.90 -4.14
C LEU A 98 18.18 11.54 -4.97
N LEU A 99 19.06 10.74 -5.58
CA LEU A 99 20.14 11.23 -6.44
C LEU A 99 19.61 12.02 -7.64
N VAL A 100 18.49 11.58 -8.23
CA VAL A 100 17.80 12.32 -9.29
C VAL A 100 17.28 13.67 -8.78
N CYS A 101 16.68 13.70 -7.58
CA CYS A 101 16.21 14.94 -6.98
C CYS A 101 17.38 15.91 -6.69
N LEU A 102 18.50 15.39 -6.19
CA LEU A 102 19.70 16.19 -5.91
C LEU A 102 20.40 16.69 -7.18
N ARG A 103 20.40 15.90 -8.25
CA ARG A 103 20.97 16.30 -9.55
C ARG A 103 20.19 17.45 -10.18
N ASN A 104 18.87 17.48 -9.98
CA ASN A 104 17.98 18.50 -10.52
C ASN A 104 17.49 19.47 -9.41
N TYR A 105 18.33 19.71 -8.41
CA TYR A 105 17.93 20.38 -7.16
C TYR A 105 17.24 21.74 -7.37
N ASP A 106 17.76 22.58 -8.28
CA ASP A 106 17.21 23.91 -8.53
C ASP A 106 15.77 23.85 -9.08
N GLU A 107 15.50 22.91 -9.99
CA GLU A 107 14.17 22.70 -10.56
C GLU A 107 13.21 22.01 -9.58
N VAL A 108 13.71 21.06 -8.79
CA VAL A 108 12.94 20.37 -7.73
C VAL A 108 12.55 21.33 -6.61
N ARG A 109 13.41 22.31 -6.29
CA ARG A 109 13.13 23.36 -5.32
C ARG A 109 12.14 24.40 -5.84
N SER A 110 11.96 24.51 -7.15
CA SER A 110 11.00 25.44 -7.75
C SER A 110 9.54 25.04 -7.42
N VAL A 111 8.63 26.02 -7.45
CA VAL A 111 7.19 25.79 -7.21
C VAL A 111 6.58 24.83 -8.25
N ARG A 112 7.12 24.80 -9.48
CA ARG A 112 6.61 23.94 -10.56
C ARG A 112 7.12 22.50 -10.48
N GLY A 113 8.22 22.26 -9.74
CA GLY A 113 8.92 20.98 -9.71
C GLY A 113 9.56 20.58 -11.04
N TRP A 114 10.44 19.59 -10.99
CA TRP A 114 11.09 19.00 -12.15
C TRP A 114 10.16 18.01 -12.86
N LEU A 115 9.96 18.15 -14.17
CA LEU A 115 9.12 17.24 -14.96
C LEU A 115 9.91 15.98 -15.36
N VAL A 116 9.36 14.81 -15.05
CA VAL A 116 9.99 13.53 -15.38
C VAL A 116 9.64 13.12 -16.82
N ASP A 117 10.51 13.44 -17.76
CA ASP A 117 10.30 13.08 -19.17
C ASP A 117 10.67 11.62 -19.48
N ASP A 118 11.66 11.06 -18.79
CA ASP A 118 12.12 9.68 -18.96
C ASP A 118 11.06 8.65 -18.50
N GLU A 119 10.59 7.82 -19.43
CA GLU A 119 9.63 6.75 -19.17
C GLU A 119 10.16 5.72 -18.16
N LYS A 120 11.46 5.41 -18.20
CA LYS A 120 12.07 4.45 -17.27
C LYS A 120 12.04 4.99 -15.84
N LEU A 121 12.34 6.28 -15.67
CA LEU A 121 12.29 6.95 -14.38
C LEU A 121 10.85 7.10 -13.85
N ARG A 122 9.87 7.28 -14.76
CA ARG A 122 8.45 7.25 -14.39
C ARG A 122 8.01 5.87 -13.90
N GLN A 123 8.51 4.79 -14.50
CA GLN A 123 8.27 3.42 -14.04
C GLN A 123 8.89 3.17 -12.66
N ASP A 124 10.14 3.61 -12.46
CA ASP A 124 10.83 3.52 -11.18
C ASP A 124 10.05 4.23 -10.06
N TYR A 125 9.55 5.43 -10.32
CA TYR A 125 8.73 6.18 -9.36
C TYR A 125 7.41 5.47 -9.00
N ARG A 126 6.77 4.77 -9.96
CA ARG A 126 5.53 4.03 -9.72
C ARG A 126 5.79 2.74 -8.95
N ALA A 127 6.79 1.98 -9.36
CA ALA A 127 7.19 0.73 -8.72
C ALA A 127 7.60 0.96 -7.26
N GLU A 128 8.27 2.07 -6.97
CA GLU A 128 8.73 2.45 -5.63
C GLU A 128 7.64 2.29 -4.54
N LYS A 129 6.43 2.78 -4.81
CA LYS A 129 5.33 2.74 -3.85
C LYS A 129 4.96 1.32 -3.43
N VAL A 130 4.88 0.40 -4.39
CA VAL A 130 4.49 -0.99 -4.15
C VAL A 130 5.64 -1.75 -3.51
N TYR A 131 6.87 -1.53 -3.98
CA TYR A 131 8.07 -2.15 -3.41
C TYR A 131 8.21 -1.83 -1.93
N HIS A 132 8.06 -0.56 -1.57
CA HIS A 132 8.21 -0.12 -0.19
C HIS A 132 7.13 -0.69 0.70
N TYR A 133 5.90 -0.74 0.21
CA TYR A 133 4.78 -1.32 0.94
C TYR A 133 5.01 -2.81 1.25
N VAL A 134 5.44 -3.59 0.25
CA VAL A 134 5.73 -5.02 0.40
C VAL A 134 6.91 -5.24 1.34
N GLU A 135 7.99 -4.48 1.17
CA GLU A 135 9.16 -4.54 2.05
C GLU A 135 8.78 -4.22 3.50
N GLY A 136 8.07 -3.11 3.73
CA GLY A 136 7.64 -2.72 5.07
C GLY A 136 6.83 -3.82 5.78
N LEU A 137 5.94 -4.51 5.09
CA LEU A 137 5.10 -5.53 5.75
C LEU A 137 5.72 -6.93 5.77
N LEU A 138 6.59 -7.29 4.83
CA LEU A 138 7.16 -8.64 4.74
C LEU A 138 8.59 -8.76 5.27
N GLU A 139 9.26 -7.63 5.49
CA GLU A 139 10.55 -7.54 6.17
C GLU A 139 10.40 -6.83 7.52
N ASN A 140 10.06 -5.54 7.52
CA ASN A 140 10.13 -4.71 8.73
C ASN A 140 9.19 -5.19 9.85
N MET A 141 7.93 -5.50 9.54
CA MET A 141 6.98 -5.96 10.56
C MET A 141 7.40 -7.32 11.19
N PRO A 142 7.69 -8.38 10.41
CA PRO A 142 8.26 -9.62 10.95
C PRO A 142 9.55 -9.42 11.73
N GLN A 143 10.46 -8.55 11.27
CA GLN A 143 11.70 -8.25 11.98
C GLN A 143 11.44 -7.58 13.34
N ILE A 144 10.55 -6.59 13.42
CA ILE A 144 10.15 -5.97 14.70
C ILE A 144 9.58 -7.04 15.65
N ILE A 145 8.67 -7.88 15.16
CA ILE A 145 8.07 -8.96 15.96
C ILE A 145 9.16 -9.90 16.47
N LEU A 146 10.07 -10.33 15.60
CA LEU A 146 11.18 -11.21 15.96
C LEU A 146 12.10 -10.56 17.00
N GLN A 147 12.51 -9.31 16.79
CA GLN A 147 13.43 -8.61 17.67
C GLN A 147 12.81 -8.35 19.05
N ILE A 148 11.53 -7.95 19.13
CA ILE A 148 10.83 -7.81 20.41
C ILE A 148 10.69 -9.18 21.07
N TYR A 149 10.29 -10.22 20.33
CA TYR A 149 10.16 -11.57 20.87
C TYR A 149 11.48 -12.07 21.47
N VAL A 150 12.58 -12.01 20.71
CA VAL A 150 13.93 -12.40 21.19
C VAL A 150 14.31 -11.56 22.41
N THR A 151 14.02 -10.25 22.40
CA THR A 151 14.29 -9.37 23.54
C THR A 151 13.53 -9.78 24.80
N VAL A 152 12.32 -10.32 24.66
CA VAL A 152 11.48 -10.81 25.77
C VAL A 152 11.92 -12.19 26.26
N ILE A 153 12.34 -13.10 25.38
CA ILE A 153 12.69 -14.47 25.78
C ILE A 153 14.18 -14.67 26.14
N GLN A 154 15.05 -13.73 25.78
CA GLN A 154 16.48 -13.85 26.07
C GLN A 154 16.75 -13.64 27.56
N GLU A 155 17.53 -14.54 28.16
CA GLU A 155 18.00 -14.41 29.55
C GLU A 155 19.23 -13.49 29.66
N GLN A 156 19.85 -13.15 28.53
CA GLN A 156 21.02 -12.28 28.47
C GLN A 156 20.65 -10.79 28.49
N LYS A 157 21.63 -9.92 28.73
CA LYS A 157 21.45 -8.47 28.67
C LYS A 157 20.94 -8.05 27.29
N ILE A 158 19.91 -7.21 27.28
CA ILE A 158 19.39 -6.59 26.06
C ILE A 158 20.48 -5.73 25.43
N TYR A 159 20.78 -5.99 24.15
CA TYR A 159 21.78 -5.22 23.44
C TYR A 159 21.17 -3.88 22.99
N PRO A 160 21.86 -2.75 23.17
CA PRO A 160 21.37 -1.44 22.72
C PRO A 160 21.00 -1.42 21.23
N ILE A 161 21.72 -2.20 20.41
CA ILE A 161 21.45 -2.31 18.97
C ILE A 161 20.08 -2.92 18.67
N GLN A 162 19.59 -3.86 19.48
CA GLN A 162 18.26 -4.45 19.31
C GLN A 162 17.16 -3.40 19.53
N ILE A 163 17.29 -2.59 20.59
CA ILE A 163 16.33 -1.51 20.88
C ILE A 163 16.37 -0.46 19.77
N PHE A 164 17.57 -0.06 19.34
CA PHE A 164 17.73 0.91 18.27
C PHE A 164 17.15 0.40 16.94
N SER A 165 17.40 -0.88 16.60
CA SER A 165 16.81 -1.53 15.43
C SER A 165 15.28 -1.50 15.50
N ILE A 166 14.67 -1.98 16.60
CA ILE A 166 13.20 -1.97 16.79
C ILE A 166 12.64 -0.56 16.54
N CYS A 167 13.26 0.48 17.09
CA CYS A 167 12.81 1.86 16.93
C CYS A 167 12.90 2.34 15.47
N VAL A 168 14.04 2.13 14.80
CA VAL A 168 14.26 2.54 13.41
C VAL A 168 13.30 1.82 12.48
N THR A 169 13.20 0.49 12.60
CA THR A 169 12.34 -0.35 11.78
C THR A 169 10.86 0.01 11.99
N PHE A 170 10.45 0.33 13.23
CA PHE A 170 9.09 0.80 13.53
C PHE A 170 8.78 2.16 12.89
N ILE A 171 9.71 3.13 12.99
CA ILE A 171 9.55 4.44 12.34
C ILE A 171 9.46 4.27 10.82
N ASN A 172 10.32 3.43 10.23
CA ASN A 172 10.30 3.15 8.80
C ASN A 172 8.97 2.52 8.37
N LEU A 173 8.45 1.56 9.13
CA LEU A 173 7.17 0.92 8.85
C LEU A 173 6.00 1.91 8.90
N VAL A 174 5.91 2.73 9.97
CA VAL A 174 4.87 3.78 10.08
C VAL A 174 4.96 4.77 8.91
N TRP A 175 6.18 5.16 8.54
CA TRP A 175 6.44 6.09 7.44
C TRP A 175 5.95 5.52 6.10
N VAL A 176 6.34 4.29 5.77
CA VAL A 176 5.93 3.58 4.55
C VAL A 176 4.41 3.46 4.48
N MET A 177 3.77 3.03 5.57
CA MET A 177 2.31 2.84 5.60
C MET A 177 1.57 4.17 5.41
N THR A 178 2.05 5.23 6.05
CA THR A 178 1.44 6.56 5.92
C THR A 178 1.59 7.12 4.51
N LEU A 179 2.79 7.01 3.90
CA LEU A 179 3.01 7.44 2.52
C LEU A 179 2.14 6.67 1.53
N PHE A 180 2.02 5.36 1.71
CA PHE A 180 1.21 4.51 0.85
C PHE A 180 -0.26 4.92 0.90
N GLU A 181 -0.81 5.14 2.09
CA GLU A 181 -2.19 5.61 2.26
C GLU A 181 -2.39 7.03 1.71
N TYR A 182 -1.47 7.93 2.00
CA TYR A 182 -1.54 9.32 1.55
C TYR A 182 -1.56 9.41 0.02
N CYS A 183 -0.64 8.70 -0.66
CA CYS A 183 -0.58 8.65 -2.12
C CYS A 183 -1.79 7.96 -2.77
N SER A 184 -2.42 7.01 -2.08
CA SER A 184 -3.53 6.24 -2.62
C SER A 184 -4.89 6.92 -2.46
N PHE A 185 -5.06 7.72 -1.41
CA PHE A 185 -6.37 8.19 -0.98
C PHE A 185 -6.58 9.70 -1.10
N VAL A 186 -5.53 10.51 -0.94
CA VAL A 186 -5.69 11.95 -0.79
C VAL A 186 -5.30 12.66 -2.08
N LYS A 187 -6.31 13.11 -2.85
CA LYS A 187 -6.11 13.91 -4.07
C LYS A 187 -5.73 15.37 -3.76
N GLU A 188 -6.26 15.92 -2.67
CA GLU A 188 -5.97 17.27 -2.19
C GLU A 188 -5.44 17.19 -0.76
N ALA A 189 -4.15 17.48 -0.64
CA ALA A 189 -3.34 17.04 0.47
C ALA A 189 -3.16 18.14 1.51
N THR A 190 -3.54 17.87 2.76
CA THR A 190 -3.27 18.76 3.89
C THR A 190 -2.37 18.05 4.90
N VAL A 191 -1.60 18.85 5.65
CA VAL A 191 -0.74 18.36 6.73
C VAL A 191 -1.54 17.66 7.82
N THR A 192 -2.76 18.11 8.09
CA THR A 192 -3.65 17.50 9.10
C THR A 192 -4.04 16.06 8.74
N HIS A 193 -4.33 15.78 7.46
CA HIS A 193 -4.60 14.42 7.01
C HIS A 193 -3.37 13.54 7.18
N PHE A 194 -2.20 14.03 6.80
CA PHE A 194 -0.94 13.28 6.94
C PHE A 194 -0.63 12.95 8.42
N LEU A 195 -0.78 13.92 9.33
CA LEU A 195 -0.58 13.70 10.76
C LEU A 195 -1.59 12.72 11.36
N ALA A 196 -2.86 12.79 10.94
CA ALA A 196 -3.86 11.82 11.36
C ALA A 196 -3.49 10.39 10.90
N MET A 197 -2.99 10.24 9.67
CA MET A 197 -2.49 8.97 9.14
C MET A 197 -1.33 8.42 9.94
N ILE A 198 -0.34 9.26 10.27
CA ILE A 198 0.78 8.85 11.13
C ILE A 198 0.24 8.33 12.46
N PHE A 199 -0.66 9.09 13.09
CA PHE A 199 -1.13 8.77 14.44
C PHE A 199 -1.86 7.43 14.49
N TYR A 200 -2.86 7.18 13.64
CA TYR A 200 -3.55 5.89 13.68
C TYR A 200 -2.65 4.75 13.23
N ASN A 201 -1.72 4.96 12.30
CA ASN A 201 -0.79 3.90 11.88
C ASN A 201 0.16 3.51 13.02
N VAL A 202 0.69 4.48 13.78
CA VAL A 202 1.47 4.22 15.00
C VAL A 202 0.68 3.34 15.96
N CYS A 203 -0.57 3.70 16.25
CA CYS A 203 -1.43 2.95 17.17
C CYS A 203 -1.69 1.51 16.68
N LEU A 204 -2.11 1.35 15.42
CA LEU A 204 -2.50 0.06 14.87
C LEU A 204 -1.31 -0.90 14.70
N ILE A 205 -0.18 -0.39 14.18
CA ILE A 205 1.03 -1.20 13.99
C ILE A 205 1.60 -1.62 15.35
N ALA A 206 1.68 -0.70 16.31
CA ALA A 206 2.16 -1.03 17.65
C ALA A 206 1.25 -2.06 18.33
N ALA A 207 -0.07 -1.87 18.26
CA ALA A 207 -1.01 -2.81 18.85
C ALA A 207 -0.92 -4.21 18.22
N ARG A 208 -0.81 -4.29 16.88
CA ARG A 208 -0.67 -5.56 16.16
C ARG A 208 0.66 -6.25 16.45
N GLY A 209 1.77 -5.51 16.45
CA GLY A 209 3.09 -6.08 16.74
C GLY A 209 3.13 -6.65 18.17
N MET A 210 2.66 -5.87 19.15
CA MET A 210 2.64 -6.30 20.55
C MET A 210 1.66 -7.45 20.80
N SER A 211 0.48 -7.49 20.17
CA SER A 211 -0.46 -8.59 20.32
C SER A 211 0.12 -9.90 19.79
N ILE A 212 0.75 -9.86 18.62
CA ILE A 212 1.43 -11.03 18.02
C ILE A 212 2.57 -11.50 18.92
N VAL A 213 3.44 -10.60 19.38
CA VAL A 213 4.57 -10.98 20.24
C VAL A 213 4.08 -11.58 21.55
N ALA A 214 3.11 -10.96 22.22
CA ALA A 214 2.56 -11.47 23.48
C ALA A 214 1.95 -12.87 23.29
N PHE A 215 1.17 -13.06 22.22
CA PHE A 215 0.59 -14.36 21.90
C PHE A 215 1.66 -15.41 21.55
N LEU A 216 2.73 -14.99 20.84
CA LEU A 216 3.88 -15.84 20.51
C LEU A 216 4.63 -16.30 21.77
N VAL A 217 4.77 -15.43 22.76
CA VAL A 217 5.37 -15.79 24.06
C VAL A 217 4.53 -16.84 24.79
N ALA A 218 3.21 -16.70 24.83
CA ALA A 218 2.33 -17.62 25.54
C ALA A 218 2.11 -18.96 24.82
N PHE A 219 1.89 -18.93 23.50
CA PHE A 219 1.38 -20.06 22.73
C PHE A 219 2.35 -20.56 21.64
N LYS A 220 3.55 -19.97 21.53
CA LYS A 220 4.63 -20.40 20.62
C LYS A 220 4.08 -20.60 19.18
N TRP A 221 4.36 -21.76 18.58
CA TRP A 221 3.99 -22.11 17.20
C TRP A 221 2.49 -22.10 16.91
N PHE A 222 1.62 -22.18 17.93
CA PHE A 222 0.17 -22.03 17.72
C PHE A 222 -0.18 -20.65 17.14
N THR A 223 0.62 -19.63 17.42
CA THR A 223 0.51 -18.30 16.80
C THR A 223 0.55 -18.36 15.28
N SER A 224 1.44 -19.18 14.71
CA SER A 224 1.54 -19.34 13.26
C SER A 224 0.26 -19.93 12.66
N ALA A 225 -0.42 -20.85 13.37
CA ALA A 225 -1.70 -21.40 12.92
C ALA A 225 -2.82 -20.35 12.94
N VAL A 226 -2.87 -19.50 13.98
CA VAL A 226 -3.83 -18.39 14.07
C VAL A 226 -3.60 -17.38 12.95
N LEU A 227 -2.34 -16.97 12.72
CA LEU A 227 -2.00 -16.03 11.65
C LEU A 227 -2.28 -16.61 10.25
N ALA A 228 -2.05 -17.91 10.05
CA ALA A 228 -2.39 -18.59 8.80
C ALA A 228 -3.91 -18.64 8.57
N PHE A 229 -4.70 -18.89 9.62
CA PHE A 229 -6.16 -18.86 9.53
C PHE A 229 -6.68 -17.45 9.22
N HIS A 230 -6.13 -16.43 9.88
CA HIS A 230 -6.40 -15.03 9.58
C HIS A 230 -6.10 -14.68 8.12
N GLU A 231 -4.94 -15.10 7.61
CA GLU A 231 -4.54 -14.89 6.23
C GLU A 231 -5.54 -15.52 5.25
N LEU A 232 -6.00 -16.75 5.52
CA LEU A 232 -7.02 -17.41 4.70
C LEU A 232 -8.35 -16.63 4.65
N ILE A 233 -8.76 -16.05 5.78
CA ILE A 233 -9.94 -15.18 5.83
C ILE A 233 -9.71 -13.91 4.99
N CYS A 234 -8.56 -13.25 5.15
CA CYS A 234 -8.21 -12.06 4.38
C CYS A 234 -8.19 -12.33 2.87
N ILE A 235 -7.57 -13.44 2.44
CA ILE A 235 -7.55 -13.89 1.04
C ILE A 235 -8.98 -14.09 0.54
N THR A 236 -9.82 -14.82 1.29
CA THR A 236 -11.19 -15.12 0.88
C THR A 236 -11.99 -13.84 0.65
N ILE A 237 -11.89 -12.88 1.56
CA ILE A 237 -12.63 -11.62 1.42
C ILE A 237 -12.07 -10.76 0.29
N TYR A 238 -10.73 -10.72 0.12
CA TYR A 238 -10.13 -10.00 -1.00
C TYR A 238 -10.61 -10.57 -2.34
N VAL A 239 -10.63 -11.90 -2.50
CA VAL A 239 -11.11 -12.60 -3.69
C VAL A 239 -12.56 -12.26 -3.97
N TYR A 240 -13.42 -12.37 -2.95
CA TYR A 240 -14.83 -12.03 -3.07
C TYR A 240 -15.05 -10.57 -3.50
N ARG A 241 -14.34 -9.62 -2.88
CA ARG A 241 -14.51 -8.18 -3.13
C ARG A 241 -13.99 -7.74 -4.49
N ASN A 242 -12.93 -8.36 -4.99
CA ASN A 242 -12.29 -8.00 -6.26
C ASN A 242 -12.58 -9.02 -7.37
N HIS A 243 -13.59 -9.89 -7.22
CA HIS A 243 -13.90 -10.98 -8.16
C HIS A 243 -14.00 -10.54 -9.63
N LYS A 244 -14.49 -9.32 -9.88
CA LYS A 244 -14.62 -8.75 -11.24
C LYS A 244 -13.28 -8.51 -11.94
N TYR A 245 -12.21 -8.26 -11.19
CA TYR A 245 -10.88 -8.02 -11.73
C TYR A 245 -10.03 -9.29 -11.82
N PHE A 246 -10.44 -10.34 -11.11
CA PHE A 246 -9.71 -11.62 -11.09
C PHE A 246 -9.84 -12.45 -12.37
N SER A 247 -10.69 -12.03 -13.33
CA SER A 247 -10.68 -12.58 -14.68
C SER A 247 -9.40 -12.23 -15.45
N GLU A 248 -8.69 -11.17 -15.04
CA GLU A 248 -7.45 -10.74 -15.67
C GLU A 248 -6.23 -11.37 -14.98
N LYS A 249 -5.44 -12.15 -15.74
CA LYS A 249 -4.25 -12.84 -15.23
C LYS A 249 -3.22 -11.89 -14.61
N GLU A 250 -3.13 -10.66 -15.11
CA GLU A 250 -2.17 -9.67 -14.62
C GLU A 250 -2.55 -9.12 -13.23
N VAL A 251 -3.85 -9.05 -12.91
CA VAL A 251 -4.37 -8.60 -11.61
C VAL A 251 -4.10 -9.63 -10.51
N TRP A 252 -4.20 -10.92 -10.86
CA TRP A 252 -3.99 -12.03 -9.92
C TRP A 252 -2.58 -12.03 -9.33
N TRP A 253 -1.56 -11.60 -10.09
CA TRP A 253 -0.17 -11.54 -9.61
C TRP A 253 0.07 -10.43 -8.59
N ILE A 254 -0.54 -9.27 -8.80
CA ILE A 254 -0.46 -8.17 -7.84
C ILE A 254 -1.22 -8.54 -6.56
N ALA A 255 -2.35 -9.23 -6.69
CA ALA A 255 -3.04 -9.80 -5.55
C ALA A 255 -2.11 -10.76 -4.78
N LEU A 256 -1.47 -11.73 -5.44
CA LEU A 256 -0.55 -12.68 -4.81
C LEU A 256 0.59 -12.00 -4.05
N LEU A 257 1.10 -10.88 -4.56
CA LEU A 257 2.12 -10.08 -3.89
C LEU A 257 1.61 -9.37 -2.63
N LEU A 258 0.38 -8.82 -2.69
CA LEU A 258 -0.22 -8.06 -1.60
C LEU A 258 -0.87 -8.96 -0.53
N MET A 259 -1.27 -10.19 -0.86
CA MET A 259 -1.94 -11.09 0.09
C MET A 259 -1.16 -11.25 1.40
N PRO A 260 0.14 -11.64 1.39
CA PRO A 260 0.88 -11.89 2.62
C PRO A 260 1.00 -10.67 3.55
N CYS A 261 0.80 -9.47 3.01
CA CYS A 261 0.82 -8.23 3.78
C CYS A 261 -0.41 -8.10 4.72
N TYR A 262 -1.52 -8.76 4.39
CA TYR A 262 -2.77 -8.71 5.16
C TYR A 262 -2.69 -9.44 6.50
N VAL A 263 -1.66 -10.25 6.74
CA VAL A 263 -1.37 -10.77 8.09
C VAL A 263 -1.21 -9.62 9.09
N PHE A 264 -0.59 -8.53 8.66
CA PHE A 264 -0.12 -7.46 9.54
C PHE A 264 -0.99 -6.22 9.50
N VAL A 265 -1.44 -5.79 8.31
CA VAL A 265 -2.30 -4.62 8.20
C VAL A 265 -3.39 -4.88 7.18
N TYR A 266 -4.63 -4.56 7.54
CA TYR A 266 -5.69 -4.47 6.56
C TYR A 266 -5.77 -3.07 6.00
N LEU A 267 -5.48 -2.93 4.71
CA LEU A 267 -5.96 -1.78 3.96
C LEU A 267 -7.19 -2.23 3.17
N GLY A 268 -8.32 -1.57 3.39
CA GLY A 268 -9.59 -1.91 2.74
C GLY A 268 -9.63 -1.69 1.24
N PHE A 269 -8.87 -2.47 0.48
CA PHE A 269 -8.72 -2.38 -0.97
C PHE A 269 -9.98 -2.85 -1.68
N LYS A 270 -10.58 -1.91 -2.41
CA LYS A 270 -11.20 -2.22 -3.70
C LYS A 270 -10.19 -1.70 -4.70
N VAL A 271 -9.62 -2.56 -5.52
CA VAL A 271 -8.73 -2.11 -6.61
C VAL A 271 -9.57 -1.19 -7.51
N MET A 272 -9.22 0.10 -7.60
CA MET A 272 -9.94 1.05 -8.47
C MET A 272 -9.36 1.06 -9.87
N ASP A 273 -8.03 1.01 -9.95
CA ASP A 273 -7.26 1.03 -11.18
C ASP A 273 -5.99 0.22 -10.93
N LEU A 274 -5.69 -0.71 -11.83
CA LEU A 274 -4.52 -1.58 -11.74
C LEU A 274 -3.80 -1.55 -13.07
N ASN A 275 -2.70 -0.81 -13.13
CA ASN A 275 -1.84 -0.86 -14.30
C ASN A 275 -0.74 -1.88 -14.07
N ALA A 276 -1.06 -3.14 -14.31
CA ALA A 276 -0.11 -4.22 -14.06
C ALA A 276 1.17 -4.06 -14.91
N LYS A 277 1.07 -3.56 -16.15
CA LYS A 277 2.25 -3.31 -17.00
C LYS A 277 3.25 -2.31 -16.40
N LEU A 278 2.76 -1.35 -15.61
CA LEU A 278 3.54 -0.27 -15.01
C LEU A 278 3.69 -0.41 -13.48
N PHE A 279 3.22 -1.52 -12.91
CA PHE A 279 3.27 -1.85 -11.49
C PHE A 279 2.70 -0.72 -10.60
N ASP A 280 1.59 -0.13 -11.05
CA ASP A 280 0.90 0.96 -10.36
C ASP A 280 -0.48 0.49 -9.88
N ILE A 281 -0.80 0.84 -8.64
CA ILE A 281 -1.99 0.36 -7.92
C ILE A 281 -2.71 1.57 -7.33
N LYS A 282 -3.91 1.88 -7.84
CA LYS A 282 -4.81 2.84 -7.18
C LYS A 282 -5.88 2.09 -6.41
N LEU A 283 -6.08 2.52 -5.17
CA LEU A 283 -6.90 1.83 -4.20
C LEU A 283 -8.11 2.67 -3.84
N GLY A 284 -9.24 2.00 -3.69
CA GLY A 284 -10.50 2.57 -3.25
C GLY A 284 -10.85 2.03 -1.87
N ARG A 285 -11.42 2.88 -1.03
CA ARG A 285 -11.85 2.53 0.32
C ARG A 285 -13.38 2.62 0.42
N SER A 286 -14.01 1.55 0.89
CA SER A 286 -15.43 1.55 1.28
C SER A 286 -15.50 1.77 2.78
N VAL A 287 -16.35 2.70 3.24
CA VAL A 287 -16.51 3.03 4.67
C VAL A 287 -16.93 1.78 5.45
N ILE A 288 -18.01 1.12 5.02
CA ILE A 288 -18.57 -0.06 5.70
C ILE A 288 -17.52 -1.18 5.80
N SER A 289 -16.86 -1.47 4.68
CA SER A 289 -15.84 -2.54 4.67
C SER A 289 -14.65 -2.16 5.54
N SER A 290 -14.13 -0.93 5.42
CA SER A 290 -13.03 -0.46 6.27
C SER A 290 -13.40 -0.62 7.75
N THR A 291 -14.56 -0.13 8.17
CA THR A 291 -15.04 -0.22 9.56
C THR A 291 -15.10 -1.66 10.04
N LEU A 292 -15.70 -2.59 9.26
CA LEU A 292 -15.79 -4.00 9.65
C LEU A 292 -14.40 -4.61 9.85
N PHE A 293 -13.48 -4.35 8.94
CA PHE A 293 -12.15 -4.97 8.99
C PHE A 293 -11.27 -4.45 10.11
N TYR A 294 -11.19 -3.13 10.30
CA TYR A 294 -10.42 -2.58 11.43
C TYR A 294 -11.06 -2.99 12.77
N SER A 295 -12.38 -3.19 12.81
CA SER A 295 -13.06 -3.77 13.97
C SER A 295 -12.67 -5.24 14.19
N CYS A 296 -12.61 -6.06 13.14
CA CYS A 296 -12.14 -7.45 13.24
C CYS A 296 -10.69 -7.53 13.70
N PHE A 297 -9.78 -6.73 13.12
CA PHE A 297 -8.37 -6.67 13.55
C PHE A 297 -8.23 -6.24 15.01
N THR A 298 -9.04 -5.25 15.44
CA THR A 298 -9.11 -4.83 16.83
C THR A 298 -9.58 -5.97 17.72
N GLY A 299 -10.65 -6.66 17.32
CA GLY A 299 -11.17 -7.84 18.02
C GLY A 299 -10.12 -8.94 18.16
N GLU A 300 -9.41 -9.26 17.07
CA GLU A 300 -8.34 -10.26 17.07
C GLU A 300 -7.20 -9.87 18.01
N ASN A 301 -6.70 -8.62 17.92
CA ASN A 301 -5.65 -8.12 18.82
C ASN A 301 -6.07 -8.17 20.29
N VAL A 302 -7.32 -7.79 20.59
CA VAL A 302 -7.90 -7.84 21.93
C VAL A 302 -8.02 -9.29 22.42
N VAL A 303 -8.51 -10.21 21.60
CA VAL A 303 -8.61 -11.64 21.95
C VAL A 303 -7.22 -12.23 22.22
N MET A 304 -6.24 -11.98 21.34
CA MET A 304 -4.87 -12.46 21.51
C MET A 304 -4.27 -11.97 22.83
N ILE A 305 -4.43 -10.69 23.16
CA ILE A 305 -3.83 -10.14 24.39
C ILE A 305 -4.58 -10.57 25.66
N LEU A 306 -5.89 -10.77 25.59
CA LEU A 306 -6.68 -11.30 26.72
C LEU A 306 -6.33 -12.77 27.00
N LEU A 307 -6.12 -13.58 25.96
CA LEU A 307 -5.65 -14.96 26.09
C LEU A 307 -4.25 -15.01 26.70
N PHE A 308 -3.35 -14.12 26.27
CA PHE A 308 -2.04 -13.95 26.88
C PHE A 308 -2.15 -13.56 28.37
N TYR A 309 -3.01 -12.60 28.69
CA TYR A 309 -3.23 -12.16 30.07
C TYR A 309 -3.74 -13.31 30.95
N SER A 310 -4.72 -14.07 30.47
CA SER A 310 -5.25 -15.25 31.17
C SER A 310 -4.18 -16.33 31.37
N TRP A 311 -3.39 -16.62 30.33
CA TRP A 311 -2.27 -17.55 30.41
C TRP A 311 -1.24 -17.11 31.44
N SER A 312 -0.86 -15.82 31.44
CA SER A 312 0.13 -15.25 32.36
C SER A 312 -0.32 -15.33 33.82
N LYS A 313 -1.61 -15.19 34.10
CA LYS A 313 -2.18 -15.32 35.44
C LYS A 313 -2.13 -16.76 35.95
N THR A 314 -2.28 -17.72 35.04
CA THR A 314 -2.35 -19.14 35.38
C THR A 314 -0.96 -19.74 35.55
N ASN A 315 0.01 -19.29 34.74
CA ASN A 315 1.40 -19.74 34.78
C ASN A 315 2.26 -18.81 35.67
N SER A 316 2.01 -18.87 36.98
CA SER A 316 2.62 -18.01 38.00
C SER A 316 4.15 -18.21 38.22
N ASP A 317 4.80 -19.10 37.46
CA ASP A 317 6.27 -19.28 37.42
C ASP A 317 6.97 -18.29 36.48
N SER A 318 6.25 -17.35 35.87
CA SER A 318 6.86 -16.37 34.97
C SER A 318 7.82 -15.44 35.73
N GLN A 319 9.08 -15.37 35.29
CA GLN A 319 10.13 -14.45 35.78
C GLN A 319 9.77 -12.94 35.72
N TRP A 320 8.61 -12.59 35.16
CA TRP A 320 8.22 -11.23 34.85
C TRP A 320 7.28 -10.64 35.90
N ASN A 321 7.49 -9.36 36.21
CA ASN A 321 6.63 -8.63 37.13
C ASN A 321 5.17 -8.62 36.60
N PRO A 322 4.17 -9.06 37.40
CA PRO A 322 2.76 -9.04 37.00
C PRO A 322 2.25 -7.68 36.52
N TRP A 323 2.87 -6.60 36.96
CA TRP A 323 2.58 -5.25 36.50
C TRP A 323 2.89 -5.06 35.00
N ILE A 324 3.98 -5.64 34.49
CA ILE A 324 4.38 -5.52 33.08
C ILE A 324 3.31 -6.11 32.16
N PHE A 325 2.77 -7.29 32.50
CA PHE A 325 1.70 -7.91 31.71
C PHE A 325 0.41 -7.08 31.70
N LYS A 326 0.07 -6.43 32.83
CA LYS A 326 -1.07 -5.51 32.90
C LYS A 326 -0.84 -4.28 32.01
N VAL A 327 0.37 -3.71 32.03
CA VAL A 327 0.72 -2.56 31.18
C VAL A 327 0.63 -2.95 29.72
N ILE A 328 1.25 -4.05 29.29
CA ILE A 328 1.19 -4.50 27.88
C ILE A 328 -0.26 -4.73 27.46
N THR A 329 -1.04 -5.43 28.29
CA THR A 329 -2.47 -5.71 28.00
C THR A 329 -3.28 -4.43 27.82
N THR A 330 -3.13 -3.49 28.75
CA THR A 330 -3.85 -2.21 28.70
C THR A 330 -3.41 -1.39 27.48
N SER A 331 -2.11 -1.32 27.21
CA SER A 331 -1.56 -0.58 26.06
C SER A 331 -2.07 -1.14 24.74
N VAL A 332 -2.08 -2.46 24.53
CA VAL A 332 -2.59 -3.07 23.30
C VAL A 332 -4.07 -2.76 23.09
N ILE A 333 -4.89 -2.85 24.14
CA ILE A 333 -6.33 -2.54 24.05
C ILE A 333 -6.53 -1.07 23.69
N VAL A 334 -5.89 -0.16 24.43
CA VAL A 334 -6.03 1.29 24.20
C VAL A 334 -5.56 1.67 22.80
N LEU A 335 -4.39 1.22 22.38
CA LEU A 335 -3.85 1.53 21.04
C LEU A 335 -4.73 0.93 19.93
N SER A 336 -5.24 -0.29 20.10
CA SER A 336 -6.15 -0.90 19.11
C SER A 336 -7.43 -0.09 18.95
N VAL A 337 -8.08 0.27 20.07
CA VAL A 337 -9.35 1.02 20.05
C VAL A 337 -9.14 2.43 19.53
N VAL A 338 -8.16 3.17 20.05
CA VAL A 338 -7.89 4.56 19.64
C VAL A 338 -7.51 4.62 18.15
N GLY A 339 -6.60 3.75 17.70
CA GLY A 339 -6.19 3.68 16.31
C GLY A 339 -7.38 3.41 15.38
N THR A 340 -8.22 2.43 15.73
CA THR A 340 -9.40 2.08 14.93
C THR A 340 -10.45 3.18 14.92
N VAL A 341 -10.72 3.84 16.05
CA VAL A 341 -11.69 4.95 16.11
C VAL A 341 -11.25 6.11 15.21
N ILE A 342 -9.98 6.49 15.28
CA ILE A 342 -9.43 7.58 14.44
C ILE A 342 -9.46 7.18 12.96
N GLN A 343 -9.09 5.95 12.64
CA GLN A 343 -9.14 5.42 11.27
C GLN A 343 -10.57 5.46 10.71
N ILE A 344 -11.56 5.03 11.49
CA ILE A 344 -12.97 5.03 11.09
C ILE A 344 -13.46 6.46 10.91
N PHE A 345 -13.16 7.36 11.84
CA PHE A 345 -13.54 8.76 11.74
C PHE A 345 -12.92 9.44 10.51
N PHE A 346 -11.63 9.19 10.25
CA PHE A 346 -10.94 9.66 9.05
C PHE A 346 -11.62 9.11 7.79
N THR A 347 -11.90 7.81 7.76
CA THR A 347 -12.54 7.16 6.62
C THR A 347 -13.95 7.68 6.37
N PHE A 348 -14.72 7.89 7.44
CA PHE A 348 -16.06 8.47 7.34
C PHE A 348 -15.98 9.91 6.83
N SER A 349 -15.16 10.76 7.43
CA SER A 349 -15.05 12.17 7.05
C SER A 349 -14.60 12.36 5.59
N PHE A 350 -13.71 11.49 5.10
CA PHE A 350 -13.12 11.64 3.77
C PHE A 350 -13.88 10.88 2.65
N PHE A 351 -14.48 9.73 2.96
CA PHE A 351 -15.12 8.87 1.97
C PHE A 351 -16.64 8.77 2.09
N HIS A 352 -17.26 9.40 3.09
CA HIS A 352 -18.71 9.52 3.16
C HIS A 352 -19.17 10.54 2.11
N LYS A 353 -19.54 10.07 0.93
CA LYS A 353 -20.41 10.85 0.04
C LYS A 353 -21.81 10.84 0.65
N PRO A 354 -22.45 12.00 0.90
CA PRO A 354 -23.89 12.01 1.13
C PRO A 354 -24.54 11.45 -0.13
N THR A 355 -25.25 10.34 -0.02
CA THR A 355 -26.24 9.94 -1.03
C THR A 355 -27.38 10.96 -1.01
N ARG A 356 -27.15 12.13 -1.59
CA ARG A 356 -28.23 12.96 -2.12
C ARG A 356 -28.46 12.49 -3.55
N VAL A 357 -29.36 11.53 -3.67
CA VAL A 357 -30.21 11.47 -4.86
C VAL A 357 -31.15 12.68 -4.70
N THR A 358 -30.75 13.83 -5.22
CA THR A 358 -31.74 14.80 -5.69
C THR A 358 -32.15 14.30 -7.07
N PRO A 359 -33.37 13.79 -7.27
CA PRO A 359 -33.92 13.77 -8.61
C PRO A 359 -33.95 15.23 -9.05
N ASP A 360 -33.19 15.57 -10.10
CA ASP A 360 -33.51 16.76 -10.86
C ASP A 360 -34.96 16.59 -11.32
N PRO A 361 -35.88 17.52 -11.03
CA PRO A 361 -37.11 17.54 -11.78
C PRO A 361 -36.71 17.86 -13.22
N GLU A 362 -36.76 16.85 -14.10
CA GLU A 362 -36.81 17.09 -15.54
C GLU A 362 -37.87 18.17 -15.79
N PRO A 363 -37.58 19.21 -16.58
CA PRO A 363 -38.64 20.04 -17.09
C PRO A 363 -39.51 19.16 -17.99
N GLU A 364 -40.75 18.92 -17.56
CA GLU A 364 -41.83 18.40 -18.39
C GLU A 364 -41.90 19.23 -19.67
N ILE A 365 -41.40 18.68 -20.79
CA ILE A 365 -41.83 19.10 -22.13
C ILE A 365 -42.85 18.06 -22.57
N HIS A 366 -44.09 18.26 -22.12
CA HIS A 366 -45.25 17.53 -22.62
C HIS A 366 -45.69 18.10 -23.99
N GLY A 367 -45.76 17.22 -24.99
CA GLY A 367 -46.71 17.18 -26.13
C GLY A 367 -46.84 18.43 -27.01
N LEU A 368 -46.33 18.48 -28.24
CA LEU A 368 -46.70 17.71 -29.44
C LEU A 368 -48.16 17.94 -29.91
N GLU A 369 -48.34 18.93 -30.78
CA GLU A 369 -49.39 19.02 -31.82
C GLU A 369 -48.78 19.85 -32.96
N SER A 370 -48.87 19.57 -34.24
CA SER A 370 -49.36 18.45 -35.06
C SER A 370 -48.95 18.84 -36.49
N TYR A 371 -48.34 17.95 -37.27
CA TYR A 371 -48.05 18.23 -38.69
C TYR A 371 -48.67 17.15 -39.56
N GLN A 372 -49.61 17.55 -40.45
CA GLN A 372 -49.84 17.12 -41.84
C GLN A 372 -51.29 17.41 -42.28
N PRO A 373 -51.63 17.49 -43.60
CA PRO A 373 -50.94 18.16 -44.71
C PRO A 373 -51.95 18.91 -45.67
N ILE A 374 -51.45 19.49 -46.77
CA ILE A 374 -52.14 19.78 -48.07
C ILE A 374 -52.69 21.22 -48.35
N ASP A 375 -52.16 21.78 -49.46
CA ASP A 375 -52.71 22.67 -50.52
C ASP A 375 -52.92 24.21 -50.43
N ILE A 376 -52.27 24.85 -51.44
CA ILE A 376 -52.76 25.93 -52.35
C ILE A 376 -52.97 27.35 -51.78
N LEU A 377 -52.12 28.33 -52.19
CA LEU A 377 -52.44 29.43 -53.15
C LEU A 377 -51.38 30.59 -53.07
N VAL A 378 -50.61 30.76 -54.17
CA VAL A 378 -50.29 32.01 -54.90
C VAL A 378 -50.06 33.31 -54.08
N ASN A 379 -48.87 33.94 -54.12
CA ASN A 379 -48.43 34.86 -55.19
C ASN A 379 -47.06 35.54 -54.92
N GLN A 380 -46.21 35.50 -55.95
CA GLN A 380 -45.27 36.52 -56.48
C GLN A 380 -44.61 37.57 -55.55
N SER A 381 -43.26 37.54 -55.48
CA SER A 381 -42.38 38.54 -56.14
C SER A 381 -40.87 38.28 -55.89
N ASN A 382 -40.22 37.60 -56.84
CA ASN A 382 -38.93 37.85 -57.54
C ASN A 382 -37.77 38.68 -56.89
N PRO A 383 -36.50 38.57 -57.38
CA PRO A 383 -35.54 37.46 -57.25
C PRO A 383 -34.10 37.94 -56.89
N GLN A 384 -33.11 37.04 -57.03
CA GLN A 384 -31.63 37.18 -56.95
C GLN A 384 -31.06 36.79 -55.58
N VAL A 385 -30.16 35.80 -55.42
CA VAL A 385 -28.88 35.55 -56.12
C VAL A 385 -28.54 34.04 -56.07
N LYS A 386 -27.92 33.51 -57.14
CA LYS A 386 -27.49 32.10 -57.34
C LYS A 386 -26.36 31.65 -56.38
N PRO A 387 -26.26 30.35 -56.04
CA PRO A 387 -25.10 29.74 -55.36
C PRO A 387 -24.06 29.24 -56.38
N ARG A 388 -22.76 29.22 -56.00
CA ARG A 388 -21.67 28.69 -56.84
C ARG A 388 -21.08 27.41 -56.24
N ASP A 389 -21.41 26.33 -56.93
CA ASP A 389 -20.63 25.14 -57.33
C ASP A 389 -19.84 24.29 -56.32
N SER A 390 -20.31 23.04 -56.24
CA SER A 390 -19.62 21.86 -55.76
C SER A 390 -18.95 21.08 -56.91
N ARG A 391 -17.85 20.38 -56.59
CA ARG A 391 -17.34 19.09 -57.15
C ARG A 391 -16.52 19.08 -58.46
N TYR A 392 -15.31 18.53 -58.33
CA TYR A 392 -14.66 17.58 -59.25
C TYR A 392 -14.14 16.43 -58.36
N ILE A 393 -14.24 15.14 -58.69
CA ILE A 393 -13.47 14.39 -59.71
C ILE A 393 -14.34 13.23 -60.27
N PRO A 394 -14.30 12.95 -61.59
CA PRO A 394 -14.99 11.82 -62.21
C PRO A 394 -14.13 10.54 -62.27
N GLN A 395 -14.79 9.39 -62.09
CA GLN A 395 -14.33 8.09 -62.59
C GLN A 395 -14.65 8.01 -64.09
N PHE A 396 -13.79 7.38 -64.90
CA PHE A 396 -14.18 6.39 -65.93
C PHE A 396 -12.93 5.77 -66.59
N VAL A 397 -12.91 4.44 -66.62
CA VAL A 397 -12.11 3.56 -67.51
C VAL A 397 -13.09 3.04 -68.57
N PRO A 398 -12.76 3.09 -69.87
CA PRO A 398 -12.40 1.88 -70.65
C PRO A 398 -11.26 2.18 -71.65
N GLU A 399 -10.50 1.26 -72.24
CA GLU A 399 -10.61 -0.16 -72.61
C GLU A 399 -9.22 -0.81 -72.49
#